data_AF-A0A938V3K8-F1
#
_entry.id   AF-A0A938V3K8-F1
#
_cell.length_a   1.000
_cell.length_b   1.000
_cell.length_c   1.000
_cell.angle_alpha   90.00
_cell.angle_beta   90.00
_cell.angle_gamma   90.00
#
_symmetry.space_group_name_H-M   'P 1'
#
loop_
_entity.id
_entity.type
_entity.pdbx_description
1 polymer ?
#
loop_
_entity_poly.entity_id
_entity_poly.type
_entity_poly.pdbx_seq_one_letter_code
_entity_poly.pdbx_strand_id
1 'polypeptide(L)'
;MVHPLFLFLWATAAAGAAAGSASESASDSPTPWVSIVEPTADAVVANPVTFRFRAGGGVKKVALFVDGLPLQEAPFDPSVGGLVHEFKGVNLLRMLDLEGYDDTGKAVALEQLRFVPSSGFLPPPPGFNGFVVAVINDSLLFPRDGRYRYCWRECPGSMGMLHDVYYQGELLWEGDGTCYCTGHTLEVFLEAVRRWAAVRGLGEVEPFGELDFGSVQGGEFYQHWQGYGITNEASAAAAFESAGIGFSLGPDSWSQAVPGDFVNLSRGNGTGHAVIFVSWVREGGAIVGLTYY
;
A
#
# COMPACT_ATOMS: atom_id res chain seq x y z
N MET A 1 21.97 -10.54 27.83
CA MET A 1 23.31 -10.07 28.27
C MET A 1 23.50 -8.67 27.70
N VAL A 2 23.96 -7.74 28.54
CA VAL A 2 23.92 -6.29 28.40
C VAL A 2 25.10 -5.77 27.56
N HIS A 3 24.82 -4.93 26.53
CA HIS A 3 25.53 -3.71 26.00
C HIS A 3 27.10 -3.65 25.91
N PRO A 4 27.75 -2.56 25.41
CA PRO A 4 27.51 -1.64 24.26
C PRO A 4 28.81 -1.15 23.54
N LEU A 5 28.64 -0.15 22.63
CA LEU A 5 29.51 1.00 22.28
C LEU A 5 30.78 0.82 21.42
N PHE A 6 30.95 1.67 20.39
CA PHE A 6 32.02 2.70 20.34
C PHE A 6 31.72 3.80 19.31
N LEU A 7 32.21 5.01 19.63
CA LEU A 7 31.96 6.34 19.06
C LEU A 7 33.31 6.99 18.62
N PHE A 8 33.25 8.19 18.01
CA PHE A 8 34.27 9.21 17.62
C PHE A 8 34.75 9.19 16.14
N LEU A 9 34.55 10.24 15.31
CA LEU A 9 35.10 11.64 15.24
C LEU A 9 36.65 11.67 15.20
N TRP A 10 37.41 12.40 14.37
CA TRP A 10 37.29 13.74 13.75
C TRP A 10 38.35 13.90 12.61
N ALA A 11 38.06 14.62 11.51
CA ALA A 11 38.60 15.94 11.07
C ALA A 11 40.06 16.04 10.58
N THR A 12 40.29 16.68 9.42
CA THR A 12 41.27 17.78 9.23
C THR A 12 41.02 18.58 7.94
N ALA A 13 41.25 19.89 8.04
CA ALA A 13 41.12 20.94 7.03
C ALA A 13 42.50 21.39 6.47
N ALA A 14 42.51 22.13 5.34
CA ALA A 14 43.35 23.32 5.06
C ALA A 14 43.10 23.80 3.59
N ALA A 15 42.64 25.05 3.38
CA ALA A 15 43.41 26.26 2.98
C ALA A 15 43.88 26.25 1.51
N GLY A 16 43.74 27.28 0.66
CA GLY A 16 43.21 28.64 0.72
C GLY A 16 43.65 29.39 -0.58
N ALA A 17 43.03 30.52 -0.93
CA ALA A 17 43.63 31.63 -1.70
C ALA A 17 42.63 32.80 -1.88
N ALA A 18 43.10 34.01 -1.60
CA ALA A 18 42.51 35.31 -2.00
C ALA A 18 42.90 35.63 -3.47
N ALA A 19 42.44 36.64 -4.21
CA ALA A 19 41.68 37.86 -3.99
C ALA A 19 41.11 38.31 -5.36
N GLY A 20 40.11 39.19 -5.39
CA GLY A 20 39.70 39.87 -6.63
C GLY A 20 38.42 40.68 -6.46
N SER A 21 38.57 41.95 -6.07
CA SER A 21 37.47 42.92 -6.02
C SER A 21 37.12 43.43 -7.42
N ALA A 22 35.87 43.28 -7.82
CA ALA A 22 35.23 44.13 -8.82
C ALA A 22 33.81 44.44 -8.34
N SER A 23 33.52 45.73 -8.21
CA SER A 23 32.18 46.23 -7.90
C SER A 23 31.34 46.22 -9.17
N GLU A 24 30.29 45.42 -9.19
CA GLU A 24 29.13 45.63 -10.05
C GLU A 24 27.90 45.62 -9.14
N SER A 25 27.30 46.80 -8.96
CA SER A 25 25.97 46.93 -8.40
C SER A 25 24.95 46.53 -9.47
N ALA A 26 24.85 45.24 -9.74
CA ALA A 26 23.61 44.64 -10.24
C ALA A 26 22.67 44.55 -9.04
N SER A 27 21.40 44.95 -9.21
CA SER A 27 20.37 44.64 -8.22
C SER A 27 20.18 43.12 -8.23
N ASP A 28 20.97 42.44 -7.41
CA ASP A 28 21.05 40.99 -7.29
C ASP A 28 19.79 40.50 -6.58
N SER A 29 18.67 40.53 -7.31
CA SER A 29 17.44 39.91 -6.85
C SER A 29 17.70 38.40 -6.88
N PRO A 30 17.74 37.72 -5.73
CA PRO A 30 18.10 36.31 -5.69
C PRO A 30 17.17 35.51 -6.60
N THR A 31 17.72 34.55 -7.37
CA THR A 31 16.94 33.72 -8.29
C THR A 31 15.75 33.08 -7.57
N PRO A 32 14.51 33.17 -8.10
CA PRO A 32 13.33 32.53 -7.52
C PRO A 32 13.53 31.04 -7.30
N TRP A 33 13.14 30.54 -6.13
CA TRP A 33 13.23 29.11 -5.81
C TRP A 33 12.12 28.67 -4.87
N VAL A 34 11.79 27.39 -4.96
CA VAL A 34 10.90 26.66 -4.05
C VAL A 34 11.61 25.38 -3.62
N SER A 35 11.29 24.89 -2.41
CA SER A 35 11.85 23.65 -1.88
C SER A 35 10.80 22.84 -1.12
N ILE A 36 10.58 21.58 -1.48
CA ILE A 36 9.77 20.62 -0.76
C ILE A 36 10.63 20.01 0.36
N VAL A 37 10.18 20.21 1.60
CA VAL A 37 10.85 19.70 2.81
C VAL A 37 10.25 18.36 3.24
N GLU A 38 8.92 18.21 3.14
CA GLU A 38 8.19 16.96 3.42
C GLU A 38 7.03 16.82 2.40
N PRO A 39 6.75 15.62 1.86
CA PRO A 39 7.52 14.38 2.02
C PRO A 39 8.86 14.43 1.27
N THR A 40 9.79 13.51 1.58
CA THR A 40 11.01 13.34 0.76
C THR A 40 10.71 12.53 -0.50
N ALA A 41 11.54 12.66 -1.54
CA ALA A 41 11.42 11.85 -2.74
C ALA A 41 11.40 10.35 -2.41
N ASP A 42 10.50 9.62 -3.04
CA ASP A 42 10.24 8.19 -2.88
C ASP A 42 9.73 7.74 -1.51
N ALA A 43 9.33 8.66 -0.63
CA ALA A 43 8.83 8.31 0.68
C ALA A 43 7.44 7.64 0.63
N VAL A 44 7.24 6.66 1.50
CA VAL A 44 5.92 6.17 1.90
C VAL A 44 5.51 6.93 3.17
N VAL A 45 4.43 7.69 3.12
CA VAL A 45 4.03 8.62 4.18
C VAL A 45 2.62 8.35 4.66
N ALA A 46 2.37 8.44 5.97
CA ALA A 46 1.03 8.25 6.50
C ALA A 46 0.04 9.28 5.93
N ASN A 47 -1.18 8.83 5.65
CA ASN A 47 -2.31 9.64 5.23
C ASN A 47 -3.16 9.97 6.48
N PRO A 48 -3.52 11.25 6.73
CA PRO A 48 -3.30 12.42 5.88
C PRO A 48 -1.83 12.85 5.81
N VAL A 49 -1.43 13.30 4.62
CA VAL A 49 -0.04 13.68 4.36
C VAL A 49 0.17 15.13 4.76
N THR A 50 1.24 15.37 5.53
CA THR A 50 1.72 16.72 5.81
C THR A 50 2.77 17.10 4.78
N PHE A 51 2.47 18.13 4.00
CA PHE A 51 3.42 18.79 3.12
C PHE A 51 4.08 19.94 3.86
N ARG A 52 5.41 20.02 3.79
CA ARG A 52 6.18 21.18 4.24
C ARG A 52 7.02 21.70 3.10
N PHE A 53 7.12 23.01 2.99
CA PHE A 53 7.88 23.64 1.91
C PHE A 53 8.48 24.96 2.34
N ARG A 54 9.40 25.46 1.51
CA ARG A 54 10.02 26.78 1.62
C ARG A 54 10.03 27.43 0.24
N ALA A 55 10.09 28.76 0.21
CA ALA A 55 10.35 29.50 -1.02
C ALA A 55 11.20 30.74 -0.72
N GLY A 56 11.85 31.26 -1.74
CA GLY A 56 12.65 32.47 -1.66
C GLY A 56 12.92 33.05 -3.04
N GLY A 57 13.86 34.01 -3.13
CA GLY A 57 14.24 34.56 -4.43
C GLY A 57 13.15 35.39 -5.11
N GLY A 58 12.26 36.02 -4.34
CA GLY A 58 11.18 36.85 -4.90
C GLY A 58 9.87 36.10 -5.21
N VAL A 59 9.77 34.79 -4.93
CA VAL A 59 8.50 34.06 -4.94
C VAL A 59 7.50 34.70 -3.96
N LYS A 60 6.31 35.04 -4.45
CA LYS A 60 5.22 35.71 -3.71
C LYS A 60 4.08 34.79 -3.35
N LYS A 61 3.86 33.75 -4.15
CA LYS A 61 2.83 32.72 -3.93
C LYS A 61 3.37 31.35 -4.27
N VAL A 62 2.80 30.32 -3.67
CA VAL A 62 3.10 28.93 -3.98
C VAL A 62 1.82 28.11 -4.11
N ALA A 63 1.87 27.06 -4.93
CA ALA A 63 0.79 26.10 -5.10
C ALA A 63 1.36 24.68 -5.14
N LEU A 64 0.66 23.75 -4.48
CA LEU A 64 0.93 22.33 -4.55
C LEU A 64 -0.03 21.66 -5.53
N PHE A 65 0.49 20.77 -6.35
CA PHE A 65 -0.29 19.91 -7.23
C PHE A 65 0.09 18.46 -6.98
N VAL A 66 -0.90 17.58 -7.03
CA VAL A 66 -0.67 16.13 -7.05
C VAL A 66 -1.33 15.53 -8.27
N ASP A 67 -0.55 14.77 -9.03
CA ASP A 67 -0.96 14.18 -10.30
C ASP A 67 -1.57 15.23 -11.26
N GLY A 68 -1.02 16.46 -11.24
CA GLY A 68 -1.48 17.61 -12.03
C GLY A 68 -2.72 18.33 -11.49
N LEU A 69 -3.27 17.92 -10.35
CA LEU A 69 -4.45 18.53 -9.72
C LEU A 69 -4.06 19.38 -8.52
N PRO A 70 -4.58 20.62 -8.38
CA PRO A 70 -4.25 21.48 -7.25
C PRO A 70 -4.82 20.93 -5.94
N LEU A 71 -4.03 20.95 -4.86
CA LEU A 71 -4.47 20.54 -3.52
C LEU A 71 -5.25 21.62 -2.76
N GLN A 72 -5.32 22.83 -3.33
CA GLN A 72 -5.91 24.03 -2.74
C GLN A 72 -6.69 24.84 -3.79
N GLU A 73 -7.65 25.65 -3.35
CA GLU A 73 -8.45 26.50 -4.25
C GLU A 73 -7.65 27.66 -4.87
N ALA A 74 -6.66 28.18 -4.15
CA ALA A 74 -5.81 29.28 -4.61
C ALA A 74 -4.39 29.16 -4.06
N PRO A 75 -3.37 29.70 -4.78
CA PRO A 75 -1.99 29.76 -4.28
C PRO A 75 -1.89 30.50 -2.93
N PHE A 76 -1.14 29.95 -1.99
CA PHE A 76 -0.94 30.52 -0.65
C PHE A 76 0.34 31.35 -0.56
N ASP A 77 0.43 32.17 0.50
CA ASP A 77 1.65 32.87 0.84
C ASP A 77 2.73 31.85 1.28
N PRO A 78 4.00 31.98 0.82
CA PRO A 78 5.07 31.06 1.20
C PRO A 78 5.29 30.93 2.72
N SER A 79 4.92 31.94 3.50
CA SER A 79 5.04 31.93 4.97
C SER A 79 4.13 30.91 5.66
N VAL A 80 3.10 30.37 4.97
CA VAL A 80 2.28 29.28 5.51
C VAL A 80 3.13 28.03 5.77
N GLY A 81 4.13 27.77 4.92
CA GLY A 81 5.14 26.74 5.12
C GLY A 81 4.67 25.27 5.06
N GLY A 82 3.37 25.00 4.95
CA GLY A 82 2.85 23.65 4.83
C GLY A 82 1.35 23.54 4.58
N LEU A 83 0.91 22.32 4.25
CA LEU A 83 -0.48 21.93 4.01
C LEU A 83 -0.67 20.50 4.51
N VAL A 84 -1.82 20.19 5.11
CA VAL A 84 -2.21 18.80 5.38
C VAL A 84 -3.31 18.41 4.40
N HIS A 85 -3.16 17.28 3.72
CA HIS A 85 -4.14 16.77 2.75
C HIS A 85 -4.45 15.30 3.02
N GLU A 86 -5.74 14.96 3.03
CA GLU A 86 -6.21 13.59 3.13
C GLU A 86 -6.49 13.02 1.74
N PHE A 87 -5.70 12.04 1.33
CA PHE A 87 -5.89 11.33 0.07
C PHE A 87 -6.97 10.27 0.21
N LYS A 88 -7.94 10.25 -0.72
CA LYS A 88 -8.89 9.14 -0.84
C LYS A 88 -8.27 7.89 -1.48
N GLY A 89 -7.29 8.08 -2.38
CA GLY A 89 -6.52 7.00 -2.99
C GLY A 89 -5.14 6.88 -2.37
N VAL A 90 -4.97 5.93 -1.45
CA VAL A 90 -3.72 5.62 -0.76
C VAL A 90 -3.03 4.39 -1.35
N ASN A 91 -1.76 4.19 -1.00
CA ASN A 91 -0.86 3.12 -1.46
C ASN A 91 -0.63 3.13 -2.97
N LEU A 92 -0.73 4.30 -3.59
CA LEU A 92 -0.46 4.53 -5.01
C LEU A 92 0.67 5.56 -5.14
N LEU A 93 1.56 5.39 -6.12
CA LEU A 93 2.59 6.39 -6.42
C LEU A 93 1.91 7.69 -6.89
N ARG A 94 2.33 8.82 -6.31
CA ARG A 94 1.87 10.17 -6.60
C ARG A 94 3.02 11.03 -7.06
N MET A 95 2.75 11.91 -8.03
CA MET A 95 3.66 12.99 -8.41
C MET A 95 3.25 14.28 -7.70
N LEU A 96 4.18 14.89 -6.96
CA LEU A 96 4.00 16.16 -6.26
C LEU A 96 4.76 17.26 -6.99
N ASP A 97 4.07 18.33 -7.35
CA ASP A 97 4.66 19.55 -7.89
C ASP A 97 4.45 20.70 -6.90
N LEU A 98 5.53 21.43 -6.60
CA LEU A 98 5.48 22.70 -5.89
C LEU A 98 5.86 23.81 -6.87
N GLU A 99 4.89 24.65 -7.23
CA GLU A 99 5.11 25.81 -8.09
C GLU A 99 5.21 27.09 -7.27
N GLY A 100 6.15 27.97 -7.62
CA GLY A 100 6.30 29.32 -7.07
C GLY A 100 5.97 30.38 -8.12
N TYR A 101 5.21 31.41 -7.73
CA TYR A 101 4.76 32.51 -8.59
C TYR A 101 5.26 33.88 -8.10
N ASP A 102 5.45 34.81 -9.02
CA ASP A 102 5.75 36.22 -8.73
C ASP A 102 4.49 37.05 -8.40
N ASP A 103 4.64 38.37 -8.27
CA ASP A 103 3.54 39.31 -7.97
C ASP A 103 2.55 39.51 -9.13
N THR A 104 2.93 39.11 -10.35
CA THR A 104 2.06 39.13 -11.52
C THR A 104 1.28 37.83 -11.70
N GLY A 105 1.55 36.81 -10.88
CA GLY A 105 0.96 35.48 -10.98
C GLY A 105 1.64 34.58 -12.01
N LYS A 106 2.83 34.95 -12.51
CA LYS A 106 3.60 34.12 -13.43
C LYS A 106 4.41 33.09 -12.64
N ALA A 107 4.41 31.83 -13.10
CA ALA A 107 5.26 30.78 -12.53
C ALA A 107 6.74 31.10 -12.78
N VAL A 108 7.54 31.08 -11.72
CA VAL A 108 8.96 31.45 -11.72
C VAL A 108 9.88 30.40 -11.08
N ALA A 109 9.32 29.39 -10.40
CA ALA A 109 10.07 28.29 -9.81
C ALA A 109 9.20 27.01 -9.76
N LEU A 110 9.85 25.84 -9.83
CA LEU A 110 9.21 24.53 -9.75
C LEU A 110 10.16 23.53 -9.08
N GLU A 111 9.62 22.70 -8.19
CA GLU A 111 10.24 21.45 -7.77
C GLU A 111 9.25 20.31 -7.87
N GLN A 112 9.73 19.13 -8.25
CA GLN A 112 8.93 17.93 -8.41
C GLN A 112 9.54 16.77 -7.62
N LEU A 113 8.69 15.95 -7.01
CA LEU A 113 9.09 14.66 -6.46
C LEU A 113 7.95 13.65 -6.53
N ARG A 114 8.26 12.38 -6.24
CA ARG A 114 7.28 11.31 -6.15
C ARG A 114 7.19 10.78 -4.72
N PHE A 115 6.01 10.34 -4.29
CA PHE A 115 5.78 9.76 -2.97
C PHE A 115 4.57 8.80 -2.97
N VAL A 116 4.37 8.03 -1.92
CA VAL A 116 3.20 7.16 -1.74
C VAL A 116 2.45 7.56 -0.46
N PRO A 117 1.27 8.20 -0.54
CA PRO A 117 0.40 8.37 0.62
C PRO A 117 -0.09 6.98 1.03
N SER A 118 0.36 6.47 2.16
CA SER A 118 -0.07 5.21 2.72
C SER A 118 -1.16 5.44 3.75
N SER A 119 -2.14 4.54 3.82
CA SER A 119 -3.03 4.44 5.00
C SER A 119 -2.30 4.02 6.28
N GLY A 120 -0.98 3.90 6.23
CA GLY A 120 -0.17 3.25 7.25
C GLY A 120 -0.22 1.74 7.11
N PHE A 121 0.73 1.12 7.81
CA PHE A 121 0.63 -0.26 8.27
C PHE A 121 -0.75 -0.45 8.90
N LEU A 122 -1.59 -1.28 8.28
CA LEU A 122 -2.83 -1.70 8.94
C LEU A 122 -2.42 -2.40 10.24
N PRO A 123 -2.81 -1.91 11.42
CA PRO A 123 -2.44 -2.58 12.66
C PRO A 123 -3.06 -3.98 12.64
N PRO A 124 -2.29 -5.05 12.88
CA PRO A 124 -2.81 -6.39 12.84
C PRO A 124 -3.89 -6.52 13.92
N PRO A 125 -5.14 -6.84 13.55
CA PRO A 125 -6.15 -7.15 14.55
C PRO A 125 -5.76 -8.42 15.32
N PRO A 126 -6.38 -8.66 16.49
CA PRO A 126 -6.21 -9.92 17.20
C PRO A 126 -6.59 -11.14 16.32
N GLY A 127 -6.03 -12.30 16.65
CA GLY A 127 -6.37 -13.56 15.98
C GLY A 127 -5.68 -13.75 14.63
N PHE A 128 -6.25 -14.63 13.80
CA PHE A 128 -5.66 -15.02 12.51
C PHE A 128 -5.60 -13.87 11.50
N ASN A 129 -6.62 -12.99 11.52
CA ASN A 129 -6.68 -11.77 10.71
C ASN A 129 -5.43 -10.88 10.86
N GLY A 130 -4.78 -10.88 12.02
CA GLY A 130 -3.51 -10.19 12.23
C GLY A 130 -2.38 -10.67 11.31
N PHE A 131 -2.34 -11.98 11.01
CA PHE A 131 -1.38 -12.55 10.08
C PHE A 131 -1.73 -12.18 8.64
N VAL A 132 -3.01 -12.23 8.25
CA VAL A 132 -3.47 -11.78 6.93
C VAL A 132 -3.08 -10.33 6.70
N VAL A 133 -3.33 -9.46 7.68
CA VAL A 133 -2.96 -8.04 7.63
C VAL A 133 -1.45 -7.85 7.53
N ALA A 134 -0.66 -8.63 8.26
CA ALA A 134 0.80 -8.59 8.15
C ALA A 134 1.31 -8.99 6.76
N VAL A 135 0.64 -9.92 6.08
CA VAL A 135 0.97 -10.33 4.72
C VAL A 135 0.65 -9.24 3.71
N ILE A 136 -0.57 -8.68 3.73
CA ILE A 136 -0.92 -7.61 2.76
C ILE A 136 -0.08 -6.35 2.98
N ASN A 137 0.38 -6.08 4.21
CA ASN A 137 1.28 -4.96 4.51
C ASN A 137 2.71 -5.16 4.00
N ASP A 138 3.09 -6.38 3.62
CA ASP A 138 4.43 -6.69 3.12
C ASP A 138 4.57 -6.25 1.66
N SER A 139 4.92 -4.99 1.46
CA SER A 139 5.07 -4.40 0.12
C SER A 139 6.30 -4.91 -0.64
N LEU A 140 7.20 -5.64 0.02
CA LEU A 140 8.33 -6.30 -0.64
C LEU A 140 7.87 -7.62 -1.25
N LEU A 141 7.02 -8.37 -0.54
CA LEU A 141 6.39 -9.58 -1.06
C LEU A 141 5.30 -9.25 -2.08
N PHE A 142 4.41 -8.30 -1.78
CA PHE A 142 3.29 -7.92 -2.64
C PHE A 142 3.29 -6.42 -2.95
N PRO A 143 4.17 -5.96 -3.87
CA PRO A 143 4.21 -4.56 -4.30
C PRO A 143 2.90 -4.13 -4.95
N ARG A 144 2.46 -2.91 -4.60
CA ARG A 144 1.18 -2.31 -5.04
C ARG A 144 1.37 -1.26 -6.13
N ASP A 145 2.41 -1.41 -6.93
CA ASP A 145 2.82 -0.46 -7.97
C ASP A 145 2.32 -0.83 -9.38
N GLY A 146 1.43 -1.83 -9.47
CA GLY A 146 0.82 -2.25 -10.73
C GLY A 146 1.75 -3.07 -11.64
N ARG A 147 2.90 -3.54 -11.14
CA ARG A 147 3.85 -4.32 -11.96
C ARG A 147 3.33 -5.70 -12.40
N TYR A 148 2.41 -6.29 -11.64
CA TYR A 148 1.90 -7.63 -11.94
C TYR A 148 0.73 -7.56 -12.90
N ARG A 149 0.75 -8.46 -13.89
CA ARG A 149 -0.29 -8.53 -14.91
C ARG A 149 -1.51 -9.26 -14.34
N TYR A 150 -2.67 -8.61 -14.40
CA TYR A 150 -3.93 -9.29 -14.12
C TYR A 150 -4.25 -10.34 -15.19
N CYS A 151 -4.64 -11.53 -14.75
CA CYS A 151 -4.95 -12.65 -15.60
C CYS A 151 -6.19 -13.41 -15.09
N TRP A 152 -7.18 -13.64 -15.94
CA TRP A 152 -8.37 -14.47 -15.64
C TRP A 152 -8.46 -15.66 -16.60
N ARG A 153 -8.47 -15.41 -17.92
CA ARG A 153 -8.84 -16.43 -18.94
C ARG A 153 -7.66 -17.09 -19.65
N GLU A 154 -6.50 -16.45 -19.65
CA GLU A 154 -5.34 -16.86 -20.45
C GLU A 154 -4.11 -17.08 -19.56
N CYS A 155 -4.33 -17.60 -18.35
CA CYS A 155 -3.25 -17.74 -17.39
C CYS A 155 -2.46 -19.01 -17.70
N PRO A 156 -1.13 -18.95 -17.65
CA PRO A 156 -0.32 -20.14 -17.47
C PRO A 156 -0.81 -20.93 -16.24
N GLY A 157 -0.39 -22.19 -16.10
CA GLY A 157 -0.90 -23.12 -15.08
C GLY A 157 -0.73 -22.71 -13.61
N SER A 158 -0.25 -21.50 -13.32
CA SER A 158 -0.11 -20.87 -12.00
C SER A 158 -1.44 -20.56 -11.33
N MET A 159 -2.57 -20.56 -12.06
CA MET A 159 -3.90 -20.18 -11.55
C MET A 159 -3.94 -18.74 -10.97
N GLY A 160 -3.04 -17.87 -11.46
CA GLY A 160 -2.97 -16.46 -11.05
C GLY A 160 -2.28 -16.25 -9.69
N MET A 161 -1.30 -17.09 -9.37
CA MET A 161 -0.38 -16.96 -8.24
C MET A 161 0.86 -16.16 -8.66
N LEU A 162 1.25 -15.20 -7.84
CA LEU A 162 2.41 -14.33 -8.09
C LEU A 162 3.72 -15.07 -7.84
N HIS A 163 3.80 -15.79 -6.72
CA HIS A 163 4.97 -16.54 -6.29
C HIS A 163 4.66 -18.03 -6.15
N ASP A 164 5.71 -18.82 -5.98
CA ASP A 164 5.57 -20.23 -5.63
C ASP A 164 4.80 -20.36 -4.32
N VAL A 165 3.72 -21.13 -4.36
CA VAL A 165 2.84 -21.33 -3.22
C VAL A 165 3.11 -22.69 -2.62
N TYR A 166 3.39 -22.70 -1.31
CA TYR A 166 3.65 -23.91 -0.55
C TYR A 166 2.58 -24.14 0.51
N TYR A 167 2.25 -25.40 0.76
CA TYR A 167 1.43 -25.80 1.89
C TYR A 167 1.88 -27.16 2.41
N GLN A 168 1.92 -27.33 3.73
CA GLN A 168 2.46 -28.53 4.38
C GLN A 168 3.88 -28.92 3.91
N GLY A 169 4.71 -27.92 3.57
CA GLY A 169 6.08 -28.12 3.08
C GLY A 169 6.18 -28.57 1.61
N GLU A 170 5.06 -28.71 0.91
CA GLU A 170 5.00 -29.12 -0.49
C GLU A 170 4.60 -27.95 -1.41
N LEU A 171 5.17 -27.93 -2.62
CA LEU A 171 4.82 -26.95 -3.66
C LEU A 171 3.43 -27.28 -4.22
N LEU A 172 2.49 -26.34 -4.11
CA LEU A 172 1.16 -26.43 -4.69
C LEU A 172 1.14 -25.93 -6.14
N TRP A 173 1.67 -24.73 -6.36
CA TRP A 173 1.71 -24.07 -7.67
C TRP A 173 2.99 -23.27 -7.84
N GLU A 174 3.56 -23.31 -9.03
CA GLU A 174 4.63 -22.40 -9.46
C GLU A 174 4.05 -21.01 -9.73
N GLY A 175 4.71 -19.98 -9.22
CA GLY A 175 4.35 -18.59 -9.50
C GLY A 175 4.81 -18.16 -10.88
N ASP A 176 4.00 -17.37 -11.58
CA ASP A 176 4.36 -16.82 -12.90
C ASP A 176 4.35 -15.29 -12.97
N GLY A 177 4.18 -14.62 -11.83
CA GLY A 177 4.07 -13.16 -11.75
C GLY A 177 2.79 -12.59 -12.37
N THR A 178 1.78 -13.41 -12.63
CA THR A 178 0.42 -12.97 -12.97
C THR A 178 -0.48 -13.09 -11.75
N CYS A 179 -1.49 -12.22 -11.66
CA CYS A 179 -2.46 -12.27 -10.56
C CYS A 179 -3.87 -12.49 -11.07
N TYR A 180 -4.59 -13.40 -10.41
CA TYR A 180 -6.04 -13.52 -10.50
C TYR A 180 -6.64 -13.29 -9.12
N CYS A 181 -7.79 -12.62 -9.02
CA CYS A 181 -8.29 -12.18 -7.71
C CYS A 181 -8.47 -13.31 -6.68
N THR A 182 -8.96 -14.48 -7.11
CA THR A 182 -9.11 -15.66 -6.23
C THR A 182 -7.77 -16.34 -5.95
N GLY A 183 -6.87 -16.43 -6.93
CA GLY A 183 -5.50 -16.94 -6.75
C GLY A 183 -4.71 -16.10 -5.76
N HIS A 184 -4.65 -14.79 -5.97
CA HIS A 184 -3.92 -13.86 -5.11
C HIS A 184 -4.44 -13.84 -3.67
N THR A 185 -5.76 -13.86 -3.47
CA THR A 185 -6.32 -13.96 -2.11
C THR A 185 -6.01 -15.29 -1.45
N LEU A 186 -5.96 -16.40 -2.21
CA LEU A 186 -5.51 -17.70 -1.68
C LEU A 186 -4.02 -17.68 -1.31
N GLU A 187 -3.18 -17.08 -2.14
CA GLU A 187 -1.74 -16.90 -1.87
C GLU A 187 -1.53 -16.14 -0.55
N VAL A 188 -2.26 -15.04 -0.35
CA VAL A 188 -2.22 -14.27 0.90
C VAL A 188 -2.69 -15.12 2.09
N PHE A 189 -3.75 -15.90 1.94
CA PHE A 189 -4.23 -16.80 3.00
C PHE A 189 -3.15 -17.83 3.40
N LEU A 190 -2.55 -18.52 2.43
CA LEU A 190 -1.55 -19.56 2.69
C LEU A 190 -0.26 -19.00 3.28
N GLU A 191 0.17 -17.83 2.83
CA GLU A 191 1.29 -17.12 3.47
C GLU A 191 0.94 -16.69 4.90
N ALA A 192 -0.30 -16.28 5.19
CA ALA A 192 -0.75 -15.96 6.53
C ALA A 192 -0.75 -17.21 7.44
N VAL A 193 -1.17 -18.36 6.91
CA VAL A 193 -1.06 -19.66 7.59
C VAL A 193 0.40 -19.99 7.92
N ARG A 194 1.31 -19.82 6.96
CA ARG A 194 2.74 -20.08 7.17
C ARG A 194 3.33 -19.19 8.28
N ARG A 195 3.00 -17.89 8.28
CA ARG A 195 3.42 -16.95 9.34
C ARG A 195 2.82 -17.30 10.70
N TRP A 196 1.55 -17.72 10.73
CA TRP A 196 0.87 -18.19 11.94
C TRP A 196 1.54 -19.43 12.52
N ALA A 197 1.87 -20.41 11.68
CA ALA A 197 2.53 -21.64 12.07
C ALA A 197 3.92 -21.36 12.66
N ALA A 198 4.70 -20.51 11.98
CA ALA A 198 6.04 -20.12 12.42
C ALA A 198 6.05 -19.47 13.81
N VAL A 199 5.13 -18.55 14.10
CA VAL A 199 5.03 -17.90 15.43
C VAL A 199 4.64 -18.88 16.53
N ARG A 200 3.96 -19.98 16.19
CA ARG A 200 3.57 -21.05 17.14
C ARG A 200 4.61 -22.15 17.26
N GLY A 201 5.71 -22.07 16.53
CA GLY A 201 6.72 -23.13 16.48
C GLY A 201 6.18 -24.44 15.89
N LEU A 202 5.13 -24.36 15.07
CA LEU A 202 4.63 -25.51 14.30
C LEU A 202 5.54 -25.73 13.10
N GLY A 203 5.80 -26.99 12.77
CA GLY A 203 6.54 -27.35 11.57
C GLY A 203 5.76 -26.96 10.31
N GLU A 204 6.47 -26.76 9.20
CA GLU A 204 5.85 -26.37 7.91
C GLU A 204 4.88 -27.43 7.36
N VAL A 205 4.90 -28.65 7.91
CA VAL A 205 4.06 -29.81 7.53
C VAL A 205 2.74 -29.90 8.30
N GLU A 206 2.58 -29.14 9.40
CA GLU A 206 1.38 -29.23 10.24
C GLU A 206 0.18 -28.55 9.55
N PRO A 207 -1.02 -29.18 9.56
CA PRO A 207 -2.20 -28.60 8.94
C PRO A 207 -2.74 -27.40 9.73
N PHE A 208 -3.38 -26.46 9.03
CA PHE A 208 -4.15 -25.40 9.64
C PHE A 208 -5.57 -25.88 9.96
N GLY A 209 -5.79 -26.32 11.20
CA GLY A 209 -7.06 -26.95 11.58
C GLY A 209 -7.23 -28.30 10.88
N GLU A 210 -8.36 -28.51 10.21
CA GLU A 210 -8.64 -29.72 9.43
C GLU A 210 -8.23 -29.58 7.94
N LEU A 211 -7.64 -28.45 7.56
CA LEU A 211 -7.24 -28.19 6.18
C LEU A 211 -5.98 -29.00 5.84
N ASP A 212 -6.12 -30.07 5.07
CA ASP A 212 -5.00 -30.87 4.57
C ASP A 212 -4.56 -30.44 3.16
N PHE A 213 -3.41 -30.97 2.73
CA PHE A 213 -2.84 -30.66 1.42
C PHE A 213 -3.80 -30.96 0.28
N GLY A 214 -4.52 -32.09 0.31
CA GLY A 214 -5.48 -32.46 -0.74
C GLY A 214 -6.66 -31.49 -0.84
N SER A 215 -7.11 -30.96 0.30
CA SER A 215 -8.18 -29.95 0.36
C SER A 215 -7.77 -28.66 -0.34
N VAL A 216 -6.52 -28.23 -0.15
CA VAL A 216 -5.95 -27.05 -0.83
C VAL A 216 -5.58 -27.37 -2.28
N GLN A 217 -5.11 -28.59 -2.58
CA GLN A 217 -4.70 -29.03 -3.91
C GLN A 217 -5.87 -29.60 -4.71
N GLY A 218 -6.88 -28.77 -5.01
CA GLY A 218 -7.98 -29.17 -5.88
C GLY A 218 -9.20 -29.80 -5.17
N GLY A 219 -9.12 -29.99 -3.86
CA GLY A 219 -10.23 -30.49 -3.04
C GLY A 219 -11.38 -29.48 -2.87
N GLU A 220 -12.32 -29.81 -1.99
CA GLU A 220 -13.55 -29.03 -1.76
C GLU A 220 -13.27 -27.58 -1.35
N PHE A 221 -12.32 -27.37 -0.42
CA PHE A 221 -11.88 -26.03 -0.02
C PHE A 221 -11.44 -25.19 -1.24
N TYR A 222 -10.54 -25.74 -2.06
CA TYR A 222 -10.01 -25.02 -3.22
C TYR A 222 -11.06 -24.78 -4.30
N GLN A 223 -11.94 -25.75 -4.54
CA GLN A 223 -13.04 -25.60 -5.50
C GLN A 223 -14.02 -24.49 -5.09
N HIS A 224 -14.35 -24.39 -3.79
CA HIS A 224 -15.10 -23.26 -3.26
C HIS A 224 -14.35 -21.93 -3.42
N TRP A 225 -13.06 -21.91 -3.10
CA TRP A 225 -12.25 -20.68 -3.18
C TRP A 225 -12.18 -20.13 -4.60
N GLN A 226 -11.96 -21.01 -5.58
CA GLN A 226 -11.78 -20.63 -6.99
C GLN A 226 -13.10 -20.50 -7.76
N GLY A 227 -14.19 -21.10 -7.28
CA GLY A 227 -15.48 -21.05 -7.96
C GLY A 227 -15.56 -21.96 -9.18
N TYR A 228 -15.08 -23.20 -9.06
CA TYR A 228 -15.24 -24.23 -10.10
C TYR A 228 -15.60 -25.58 -9.48
N GLY A 229 -16.03 -26.54 -10.30
CA GLY A 229 -16.31 -27.91 -9.85
C GLY A 229 -17.63 -27.99 -9.10
N ILE A 230 -17.57 -28.17 -7.77
CA ILE A 230 -18.76 -28.25 -6.90
C ILE A 230 -19.56 -26.93 -6.81
N THR A 231 -18.96 -25.82 -7.24
CA THR A 231 -19.60 -24.51 -7.34
C THR A 231 -19.19 -23.83 -8.66
N ASN A 232 -19.97 -22.85 -9.12
CA ASN A 232 -19.62 -21.98 -10.24
C ASN A 232 -19.33 -20.54 -9.78
N GLU A 233 -19.36 -20.30 -8.47
CA GLU A 233 -19.11 -19.01 -7.84
C GLU A 233 -18.03 -19.16 -6.75
N ALA A 234 -17.02 -18.30 -6.82
CA ALA A 234 -15.94 -18.26 -5.84
C ALA A 234 -16.45 -17.73 -4.50
N SER A 235 -16.16 -18.45 -3.42
CA SER A 235 -16.55 -18.09 -2.06
C SER A 235 -15.51 -18.57 -1.05
N ALA A 236 -14.69 -17.65 -0.55
CA ALA A 236 -13.76 -17.92 0.54
C ALA A 236 -14.51 -18.32 1.82
N ALA A 237 -15.69 -17.74 2.05
CA ALA A 237 -16.54 -18.12 3.18
C ALA A 237 -16.97 -19.59 3.11
N ALA A 238 -17.44 -20.06 1.94
CA ALA A 238 -17.82 -21.45 1.76
C ALA A 238 -16.61 -22.39 1.88
N ALA A 239 -15.43 -21.97 1.39
CA ALA A 239 -14.20 -22.72 1.57
C ALA A 239 -13.82 -22.85 3.06
N PHE A 240 -13.87 -21.76 3.83
CA PHE A 240 -13.59 -21.81 5.26
C PHE A 240 -14.58 -22.67 6.04
N GLU A 241 -15.87 -22.60 5.70
CA GLU A 241 -16.92 -23.42 6.31
C GLU A 241 -16.73 -24.91 5.97
N SER A 242 -16.41 -25.24 4.71
CA SER A 242 -16.18 -26.64 4.29
C SER A 242 -14.97 -27.26 4.99
N ALA A 243 -13.97 -26.45 5.36
CA ALA A 243 -12.78 -26.89 6.10
C ALA A 243 -12.90 -26.71 7.63
N GLY A 244 -14.03 -26.23 8.15
CA GLY A 244 -14.23 -26.03 9.59
C GLY A 244 -13.33 -24.99 10.24
N ILE A 245 -12.74 -24.07 9.46
CA ILE A 245 -11.75 -23.08 9.92
C ILE A 245 -12.26 -21.64 9.92
N GLY A 246 -13.53 -21.42 9.58
CA GLY A 246 -14.17 -20.11 9.62
C GLY A 246 -15.68 -20.20 9.39
N PHE A 247 -16.31 -19.04 9.29
CA PHE A 247 -17.75 -18.90 9.09
C PHE A 247 -18.07 -17.64 8.30
N SER A 248 -19.23 -17.62 7.63
CA SER A 248 -19.73 -16.46 6.91
C SER A 248 -20.40 -15.42 7.82
N LEU A 249 -20.11 -14.14 7.59
CA LEU A 249 -20.83 -13.04 8.22
C LEU A 249 -22.08 -12.68 7.41
N GLY A 250 -23.25 -12.89 8.02
CA GLY A 250 -24.53 -12.43 7.47
C GLY A 250 -24.69 -10.89 7.49
N PRO A 251 -25.65 -10.33 6.71
CA PRO A 251 -25.87 -8.88 6.62
C PRO A 251 -26.04 -8.17 7.96
N ASP A 252 -26.76 -8.79 8.90
CA ASP A 252 -27.00 -8.24 10.25
C ASP A 252 -25.72 -8.20 11.12
N SER A 253 -24.64 -8.83 10.67
CA SER A 253 -23.35 -8.94 11.37
C SER A 253 -22.19 -8.32 10.61
N TRP A 254 -22.42 -7.61 9.49
CA TRP A 254 -21.35 -6.94 8.73
C TRP A 254 -20.54 -5.94 9.54
N SER A 255 -21.12 -5.33 10.58
CA SER A 255 -20.38 -4.47 11.50
C SER A 255 -19.28 -5.20 12.29
N GLN A 256 -19.29 -6.53 12.31
CA GLN A 256 -18.28 -7.35 12.97
C GLN A 256 -17.08 -7.65 12.06
N ALA A 257 -17.14 -7.33 10.77
CA ALA A 257 -16.02 -7.52 9.86
C ALA A 257 -14.79 -6.72 10.33
N VAL A 258 -13.64 -7.36 10.33
CA VAL A 258 -12.34 -6.81 10.76
C VAL A 258 -11.32 -6.88 9.63
N PRO A 259 -10.32 -5.99 9.61
CA PRO A 259 -9.27 -6.02 8.59
C PRO A 259 -8.67 -7.43 8.44
N GLY A 260 -8.51 -7.92 7.22
CA GLY A 260 -8.03 -9.28 6.96
C GLY A 260 -9.11 -10.33 6.77
N ASP A 261 -10.40 -10.00 6.93
CA ASP A 261 -11.48 -10.89 6.51
C ASP A 261 -11.50 -11.03 4.97
N PHE A 262 -11.85 -12.21 4.46
CA PHE A 262 -11.96 -12.46 3.02
C PHE A 262 -13.37 -12.17 2.53
N VAL A 263 -13.48 -11.48 1.40
CA VAL A 263 -14.76 -11.01 0.84
C VAL A 263 -14.86 -11.38 -0.62
N ASN A 264 -16.02 -11.92 -1.02
CA ASN A 264 -16.37 -12.15 -2.42
C ASN A 264 -17.43 -11.13 -2.84
N LEU A 265 -17.08 -10.24 -3.75
CA LEU A 265 -17.97 -9.26 -4.37
C LEU A 265 -18.66 -9.89 -5.59
N SER A 266 -19.76 -10.59 -5.37
CA SER A 266 -20.53 -11.24 -6.44
C SER A 266 -21.45 -10.26 -7.17
N ARG A 267 -21.52 -10.39 -8.49
CA ARG A 267 -22.40 -9.60 -9.37
C ARG A 267 -23.49 -10.50 -9.94
N GLY A 268 -24.67 -9.93 -10.20
CA GLY A 268 -25.83 -10.69 -10.70
C GLY A 268 -25.69 -11.32 -12.09
N ASN A 269 -24.56 -11.11 -12.77
CA ASN A 269 -24.23 -11.72 -14.06
C ASN A 269 -23.26 -12.92 -13.94
N GLY A 270 -23.04 -13.44 -12.73
CA GLY A 270 -22.16 -14.59 -12.47
C GLY A 270 -20.67 -14.25 -12.51
N THR A 271 -20.28 -12.96 -12.49
CA THR A 271 -18.90 -12.55 -12.28
C THR A 271 -18.72 -11.99 -10.88
N GLY A 272 -17.47 -11.86 -10.42
CA GLY A 272 -17.21 -11.29 -9.11
C GLY A 272 -15.77 -10.87 -8.93
N HIS A 273 -15.42 -10.56 -7.68
CA HIS A 273 -14.07 -10.20 -7.29
C HIS A 273 -13.79 -10.71 -5.87
N ALA A 274 -12.73 -11.49 -5.68
CA ALA A 274 -12.25 -11.85 -4.36
C ALA A 274 -11.28 -10.78 -3.86
N VAL A 275 -11.51 -10.28 -2.65
CA VAL A 275 -10.76 -9.18 -2.04
C VAL A 275 -10.56 -9.45 -0.54
N ILE A 276 -9.65 -8.72 0.10
CA ILE A 276 -9.47 -8.75 1.54
C ILE A 276 -9.99 -7.46 2.16
N PHE A 277 -10.90 -7.57 3.12
CA PHE A 277 -11.52 -6.45 3.80
C PHE A 277 -10.46 -5.63 4.55
N VAL A 278 -10.53 -4.30 4.41
CA VAL A 278 -9.69 -3.36 5.17
C VAL A 278 -10.56 -2.54 6.12
N SER A 279 -11.60 -1.87 5.62
CA SER A 279 -12.51 -1.09 6.47
C SER A 279 -13.81 -0.76 5.77
N TRP A 280 -14.83 -0.37 6.53
CA TRP A 280 -16.08 0.17 5.98
C TRP A 280 -15.94 1.64 5.64
N VAL A 281 -16.43 2.04 4.48
CA VAL A 281 -16.68 3.45 4.12
C VAL A 281 -18.05 3.84 4.67
N ARG A 282 -18.09 4.92 5.46
CA ARG A 282 -19.33 5.37 6.11
C ARG A 282 -19.66 6.81 5.79
N GLU A 283 -20.94 7.08 5.57
CA GLU A 283 -21.51 8.42 5.42
C GLU A 283 -22.73 8.54 6.35
N GLY A 284 -22.78 9.58 7.19
CA GLY A 284 -23.87 9.75 8.16
C GLY A 284 -24.06 8.55 9.11
N GLY A 285 -23.01 7.78 9.36
CA GLY A 285 -23.05 6.55 10.17
C GLY A 285 -23.46 5.27 9.41
N ALA A 286 -24.04 5.40 8.23
CA ALA A 286 -24.41 4.27 7.37
C ALA A 286 -23.19 3.71 6.62
N ILE A 287 -23.15 2.39 6.40
CA ILE A 287 -22.17 1.76 5.51
C ILE A 287 -22.57 2.07 4.07
N VAL A 288 -21.69 2.72 3.31
CA VAL A 288 -21.91 3.06 1.90
C VAL A 288 -20.91 2.42 0.94
N GLY A 289 -19.90 1.75 1.48
CA GLY A 289 -18.90 1.04 0.71
C GLY A 289 -17.86 0.39 1.62
N LEU A 290 -16.79 -0.15 1.02
CA LEU A 290 -15.68 -0.74 1.76
C LEU A 290 -14.36 -0.42 1.07
N THR A 291 -13.31 -0.25 1.87
CA THR A 291 -11.92 -0.30 1.41
C THR A 291 -11.47 -1.75 1.48
N TYR A 292 -10.80 -2.21 0.42
CA TYR A 292 -10.26 -3.55 0.33
C TYR A 292 -8.84 -3.54 -0.25
N TYR A 293 -8.15 -4.66 -0.02
CA TYR A 293 -6.94 -5.06 -0.72
C TYR A 293 -7.30 -5.99 -1.88
#